data_AF-A0A2W5S0W4-F1
#
_entry.id   AF-A0A2W5S0W4-F1
#
_cell.length_a   1.000
_cell.length_b   1.000
_cell.length_c   1.000
_cell.angle_alpha   90.00
_cell.angle_beta   90.00
_cell.angle_gamma   90.00
#
_symmetry.space_group_name_H-M   'P 1'
#
loop_
_entity.id
_entity.type
_entity.pdbx_description
1 polymer ?
#
loop_
_entity_poly.entity_id
_entity_poly.type
_entity_poly.pdbx_seq_one_letter_code
_entity_poly.pdbx_strand_id
1 'polypeptide(L)'
;MEQSGISKYYYEAALNLAATRYNMTPYGFYFIADPKDGVMRLFRFSGTSVRDAAAEVITAMTGKFGQPHIVTDKVQNKMGASFDHVIATWSNPLSAIIVEDRYSKIDDMGIVMIDTRLSKIINDADAAKKAATPNAI
;
A
#
# COMPACT_ATOMS: atom_id res chain seq x y z
N MET A 1 -21.59 6.96 6.79
CA MET A 1 -21.28 5.52 6.85
C MET A 1 -21.28 5.03 5.41
N GLU A 2 -20.20 5.32 4.68
CA GLU A 2 -20.03 4.82 3.31
C GLU A 2 -19.29 3.49 3.37
N GLN A 3 -19.79 2.54 2.59
CA GLN A 3 -19.35 1.16 2.55
C GLN A 3 -17.87 1.09 2.20
N SER A 4 -17.09 0.41 3.04
CA SER A 4 -15.79 -0.16 2.67
C SER A 4 -15.96 -0.87 1.34
N GLY A 5 -15.10 -0.56 0.36
CA GLY A 5 -15.16 -1.16 -0.96
C GLY A 5 -14.92 -2.67 -0.87
N ILE A 6 -16.00 -3.45 -0.76
CA ILE A 6 -15.96 -4.88 -0.94
C ILE A 6 -15.68 -5.11 -2.42
N SER A 7 -14.40 -5.25 -2.77
CA SER A 7 -14.07 -6.04 -3.94
C SER A 7 -14.60 -7.45 -3.69
N LYS A 8 -15.24 -8.09 -4.68
CA LYS A 8 -15.71 -9.48 -4.55
C LYS A 8 -14.61 -10.47 -4.15
N TYR A 9 -13.36 -10.04 -4.18
CA TYR A 9 -12.18 -10.88 -3.99
C TYR A 9 -11.49 -10.68 -2.64
N TYR A 10 -11.79 -9.63 -1.86
CA TYR A 10 -11.15 -9.43 -0.57
C TYR A 10 -12.01 -8.67 0.45
N TYR A 11 -11.65 -8.84 1.72
CA TYR A 11 -12.24 -8.13 2.85
C TYR A 11 -11.25 -7.10 3.39
N GLU A 12 -11.75 -5.90 3.68
CA GLU A 12 -10.98 -4.82 4.30
C GLU A 12 -11.42 -4.64 5.76
N ALA A 13 -10.46 -4.66 6.68
CA ALA A 13 -10.64 -4.21 8.04
C ALA A 13 -9.87 -2.90 8.23
N ALA A 14 -10.61 -1.84 8.53
CA ALA A 14 -10.08 -0.51 8.75
C ALA A 14 -9.76 -0.27 10.22
N LEU A 15 -8.60 0.30 10.51
CA LEU A 15 -8.22 0.76 11.85
C LEU A 15 -8.07 2.29 11.85
N ASN A 16 -8.99 2.95 12.55
CA ASN A 16 -8.91 4.39 12.84
C ASN A 16 -8.19 4.58 14.18
N LEU A 17 -6.97 5.12 14.15
CA LEU A 17 -6.26 5.47 15.38
C LEU A 17 -6.73 6.86 15.84
N ALA A 18 -6.96 7.05 17.14
CA ALA A 18 -7.46 8.31 17.70
C ALA A 18 -6.57 9.55 17.41
N ALA A 19 -5.33 9.34 16.95
CA ALA A 19 -4.37 10.38 16.59
C ALA A 19 -4.49 10.89 15.14
N THR A 20 -5.34 10.32 14.29
CA THR A 20 -5.42 10.69 12.87
C THR A 20 -6.51 11.73 12.62
N ARG A 21 -6.07 12.95 12.29
CA ARG A 21 -6.94 14.11 12.03
C ARG A 21 -7.24 14.31 10.53
N TYR A 22 -7.63 13.29 9.78
CA TYR A 22 -8.15 13.47 8.42
C TYR A 22 -9.12 12.34 8.06
N ASN A 23 -10.10 12.61 7.19
CA ASN A 23 -11.18 11.70 6.73
C ASN A 23 -10.71 10.48 5.89
N MET A 24 -9.48 10.00 6.10
CA MET A 24 -8.96 8.79 5.47
C MET A 24 -8.77 7.73 6.55
N THR A 25 -9.14 6.48 6.26
CA THR A 25 -8.81 5.33 7.10
C THR A 25 -7.29 5.12 7.04
N PRO A 26 -6.56 5.50 8.10
CA PRO A 26 -5.11 5.62 8.04
C PRO A 26 -4.42 4.26 8.02
N TYR A 27 -5.12 3.19 8.39
CA TYR A 27 -4.59 1.83 8.34
C TYR A 27 -5.66 0.87 7.83
N GLY A 28 -5.31 0.07 6.83
CA GLY A 28 -6.15 -0.94 6.20
C GLY A 28 -5.47 -2.30 6.23
N PHE A 29 -6.22 -3.32 6.64
CA PHE A 29 -5.83 -4.72 6.58
C PHE A 29 -6.72 -5.43 5.55
N TYR A 30 -6.09 -6.05 4.56
CA TYR A 30 -6.80 -6.67 3.44
C TYR A 30 -6.58 -8.17 3.47
N PHE A 31 -7.69 -8.91 3.51
CA PHE A 31 -7.70 -10.36 3.62
C PHE A 31 -8.35 -11.01 2.41
N ILE A 32 -7.79 -12.12 1.96
CA ILE A 32 -8.31 -12.95 0.86
C ILE A 32 -8.41 -14.40 1.32
N ALA A 33 -9.43 -15.11 0.85
CA ALA A 33 -9.48 -16.56 0.99
C ALA A 33 -8.45 -17.19 0.05
N ASP A 34 -7.47 -17.92 0.58
CA ASP A 34 -6.48 -18.59 -0.24
C ASP A 34 -7.16 -19.68 -1.10
N PRO A 35 -6.95 -19.69 -2.41
CA PRO A 35 -7.59 -20.65 -3.31
C PRO A 35 -7.19 -22.10 -3.05
N LYS A 36 -6.09 -22.35 -2.32
CA LYS A 36 -5.64 -23.71 -2.02
C LYS A 36 -6.49 -24.41 -0.96
N ASP A 37 -6.93 -23.68 0.06
CA ASP A 37 -7.58 -24.26 1.24
C ASP A 37 -8.81 -23.46 1.74
N GLY A 38 -9.13 -22.33 1.10
CA GLY A 38 -10.25 -21.47 1.46
C GLY A 38 -10.02 -20.64 2.73
N VAL A 39 -8.83 -20.71 3.34
CA VAL A 39 -8.54 -20.01 4.61
C VAL A 39 -8.30 -18.53 4.35
N MET A 40 -8.93 -17.67 5.16
CA MET A 40 -8.72 -16.23 5.12
C MET A 40 -7.29 -15.88 5.58
N ARG A 41 -6.54 -15.19 4.72
CA ARG A 41 -5.16 -14.73 4.98
C ARG A 41 -5.01 -13.24 4.69
N LEU A 42 -4.24 -12.56 5.52
CA LEU A 42 -3.81 -11.19 5.27
C LEU A 42 -2.88 -11.20 4.06
N PHE A 43 -3.22 -10.46 3.00
CA PHE A 43 -2.35 -10.31 1.83
C PHE A 43 -1.81 -8.90 1.67
N ARG A 44 -2.45 -7.90 2.28
CA ARG A 44 -1.96 -6.54 2.25
C ARG A 44 -2.25 -5.82 3.56
N PHE A 45 -1.29 -5.03 3.99
CA PHE A 45 -1.48 -3.98 4.97
C PHE A 45 -1.09 -2.66 4.30
N SER A 46 -1.85 -1.59 4.54
CA SER A 46 -1.46 -0.25 4.15
C SER A 46 -1.68 0.71 5.30
N GLY A 47 -0.70 1.56 5.57
CA GLY A 47 -0.77 2.63 6.54
C GLY A 47 -0.38 3.95 5.89
N THR A 48 -1.04 5.05 6.26
CA THR A 48 -0.63 6.41 5.92
C THR A 48 -0.45 7.26 7.18
N SER A 49 0.46 8.22 7.12
CA SER A 49 0.71 9.15 8.22
C SER A 49 1.16 10.53 7.75
N VAL A 50 0.58 11.57 8.34
CA VAL A 50 1.06 12.96 8.20
C VAL A 50 2.37 13.23 8.93
N ARG A 51 2.81 12.33 9.82
CA ARG A 51 4.03 12.51 10.60
C ARG A 51 5.24 12.20 9.72
N ASP A 52 6.21 13.12 9.74
CA ASP A 52 7.52 12.90 9.16
C ASP A 52 8.29 11.87 10.01
N ALA A 53 8.18 10.61 9.63
CA ALA A 53 8.79 9.49 10.32
C ALA A 53 9.44 8.48 9.35
N ALA A 54 9.54 8.81 8.06
CA ALA A 54 10.03 7.87 7.05
C ALA A 54 11.45 7.40 7.37
N ALA A 55 12.35 8.32 7.76
CA ALA A 55 13.70 7.98 8.16
C ALA A 55 13.77 7.04 9.38
N GLU A 56 12.92 7.27 10.40
CA GLU A 56 12.82 6.42 11.59
C GLU A 56 12.33 5.01 11.22
N VAL A 57 11.29 4.94 10.38
CA VAL A 57 10.71 3.68 9.90
C VAL A 57 11.72 2.92 9.05
N ILE A 58 12.39 3.58 8.10
CA ILE A 58 13.41 2.97 7.25
C ILE A 58 14.55 2.42 8.12
N THR A 59 14.99 3.17 9.13
CA THR A 59 16.03 2.72 10.07
C THR A 59 15.58 1.46 10.83
N ALA A 60 14.36 1.48 11.39
CA ALA A 60 13.81 0.35 12.13
C ALA A 60 13.65 -0.90 11.25
N MET A 61 13.14 -0.74 10.03
CA MET A 61 12.97 -1.83 9.08
C MET A 61 14.32 -2.36 8.58
N THR A 62 15.29 -1.47 8.36
CA THR A 62 16.65 -1.86 7.97
C THR A 62 17.32 -2.73 9.03
N GLY A 63 17.16 -2.38 10.32
CA GLY A 63 17.68 -3.19 11.42
C GLY A 63 17.09 -4.61 11.48
N LYS A 64 15.85 -4.80 10.98
CA LYS A 64 15.15 -6.09 11.00
C LYS A 64 15.31 -6.89 9.72
N PHE A 65 15.31 -6.24 8.56
CA PHE A 65 15.19 -6.88 7.24
C PHE A 65 16.41 -6.65 6.34
N GLY A 66 17.43 -5.92 6.81
CA GLY A 66 18.60 -5.56 6.00
C GLY A 66 18.38 -4.33 5.13
N GLN A 67 19.30 -4.05 4.21
CA GLN A 67 19.24 -2.84 3.40
C GLN A 67 18.08 -2.89 2.38
N PRO A 68 17.26 -1.82 2.28
CA PRO A 68 16.26 -1.71 1.22
C PRO A 68 16.88 -1.38 -0.13
N HIS A 69 16.13 -1.65 -1.20
CA HIS A 69 16.31 -0.95 -2.46
C HIS A 69 15.65 0.43 -2.36
N ILE A 70 16.41 1.50 -2.57
CA ILE A 70 15.92 2.88 -2.50
C ILE A 70 15.85 3.45 -3.91
N VAL A 71 14.70 4.00 -4.26
CA VAL A 71 14.48 4.78 -5.48
C VAL A 71 14.20 6.22 -5.07
N THR A 72 14.85 7.14 -5.77
CA THR A 72 14.56 8.58 -5.67
C THR A 72 14.21 9.13 -7.03
N ASP A 73 12.98 9.61 -7.19
CA ASP A 73 12.48 10.26 -8.39
C ASP A 73 11.89 11.63 -8.07
N LYS A 74 11.44 12.37 -9.09
CA LYS A 74 10.83 13.68 -8.93
C LYS A 74 9.38 13.64 -9.35
N VAL A 75 8.49 14.06 -8.46
CA VAL A 75 7.08 14.29 -8.77
C VAL A 75 6.83 15.77 -8.95
N GLN A 76 6.02 16.13 -9.96
CA GLN A 76 5.64 17.52 -10.21
C GLN A 76 4.14 17.69 -9.99
N ASN A 77 3.76 18.68 -9.18
CA ASN A 77 2.36 18.99 -8.96
C ASN A 77 1.77 19.77 -10.15
N LYS A 78 0.43 19.94 -10.15
CA LYS A 78 -0.28 20.70 -11.20
C LYS A 78 0.11 22.18 -11.30
N MET A 79 0.77 22.72 -10.28
CA MET A 79 1.26 24.10 -10.22
C MET A 79 2.73 24.23 -10.70
N GLY A 80 3.37 23.13 -11.10
CA GLY A 80 4.73 23.12 -11.62
C GLY A 80 5.84 23.00 -10.57
N ALA A 81 5.51 22.83 -9.29
CA ALA A 81 6.51 22.57 -8.27
C ALA A 81 6.94 21.09 -8.30
N SER A 82 8.26 20.85 -8.26
CA SER A 82 8.84 19.51 -8.21
C SER A 82 9.32 19.16 -6.81
N PHE A 83 9.10 17.92 -6.40
CA PHE A 83 9.46 17.39 -5.10
C PHE A 83 10.21 16.07 -5.27
N ASP A 84 11.18 15.82 -4.40
CA ASP A 84 11.83 14.53 -4.35
C ASP A 84 10.86 13.51 -3.74
N HIS A 85 10.79 12.36 -4.39
CA HIS A 85 10.03 11.20 -3.97
C HIS A 85 11.01 10.12 -3.56
N VAL A 86 10.87 9.58 -2.35
CA VAL A 86 11.75 8.52 -1.87
C VAL A 86 10.91 7.28 -1.55
N ILE A 87 11.23 6.17 -2.21
CA ILE A 87 10.64 4.87 -1.94
C ILE A 87 11.74 3.93 -1.46
N ALA A 88 11.57 3.36 -0.27
CA ALA A 88 12.40 2.27 0.25
C ALA A 88 11.62 0.95 0.16
N THR A 89 12.20 -0.05 -0.49
CA THR A 89 11.56 -1.35 -0.71
C THR A 89 12.42 -2.49 -0.17
N TRP A 90 11.84 -3.34 0.67
CA TRP A 90 12.34 -4.66 1.00
C TRP A 90 11.48 -5.67 0.26
N SER A 91 12.08 -6.49 -0.60
CA SER A 91 11.32 -7.50 -1.35
C SER A 91 12.04 -8.83 -1.40
N ASN A 92 11.23 -9.88 -1.42
CA ASN A 92 11.66 -11.24 -1.72
C ASN A 92 10.54 -11.91 -2.56
N PRO A 93 10.71 -13.17 -2.99
CA PRO A 93 9.70 -13.85 -3.81
C PRO A 93 8.32 -14.02 -3.13
N LEU A 94 8.23 -13.90 -1.80
CA LEU A 94 7.01 -14.10 -1.02
C LEU A 94 6.31 -12.79 -0.67
N SER A 95 7.06 -11.74 -0.36
CA SER A 95 6.50 -10.51 0.18
C SER A 95 7.31 -9.27 -0.17
N ALA A 96 6.65 -8.12 -0.12
CA ALA A 96 7.29 -6.82 -0.19
C ALA A 96 6.83 -5.93 0.96
N ILE A 97 7.75 -5.10 1.47
CA ILE A 97 7.48 -3.97 2.34
C ILE A 97 7.96 -2.74 1.57
N ILE A 98 7.08 -1.76 1.43
CA ILE A 98 7.30 -0.52 0.72
C ILE A 98 7.05 0.61 1.71
N VAL A 99 8.03 1.48 1.88
CA VAL A 99 7.91 2.71 2.66
C VAL A 99 8.12 3.86 1.70
N GLU A 100 7.15 4.75 1.67
CA GLU A 100 7.08 5.91 0.80
C GLU A 100 7.15 7.16 1.67
N ASP A 101 8.17 7.98 1.47
CA ASP A 101 8.30 9.26 2.16
C ASP A 101 7.29 10.28 1.60
N ARG A 102 6.97 11.28 2.40
CA ARG A 102 6.16 12.40 1.96
C ARG A 102 6.95 13.25 0.95
N TYR A 103 6.29 13.65 -0.11
CA TYR A 103 6.86 14.53 -1.14
C TYR A 103 6.82 16.00 -0.72
N SER A 104 5.73 16.40 -0.06
CA SER A 104 5.52 17.74 0.47
C SER A 104 4.97 17.69 1.89
N LYS A 105 4.92 18.86 2.56
CA LYS A 105 4.42 18.97 3.94
C LYS A 105 2.94 18.60 4.12
N ILE A 106 2.19 18.51 3.03
CA ILE A 106 0.76 18.18 3.02
C ILE A 106 0.49 16.74 2.58
N ASP A 107 1.51 16.04 2.08
CA ASP A 107 1.36 14.65 1.65
C ASP A 107 1.55 13.70 2.84
N ASP A 108 0.87 12.57 2.77
CA ASP A 108 1.03 11.50 3.74
C ASP A 108 2.21 10.61 3.35
N MET A 109 3.01 10.23 4.36
CA MET A 109 3.91 9.09 4.26
C MET A 109 3.08 7.81 4.10
N GLY A 110 3.56 6.86 3.30
CA GLY A 110 2.93 5.56 3.08
C GLY A 110 3.77 4.39 3.58
N ILE A 111 3.13 3.38 4.15
CA ILE A 111 3.75 2.07 4.39
C ILE A 111 2.81 1.00 3.85
N VAL A 112 3.32 0.13 2.99
CA VAL A 112 2.55 -0.96 2.40
C VAL A 112 3.32 -2.27 2.56
N MET A 113 2.66 -3.27 3.12
CA MET A 113 3.16 -4.65 3.13
C MET A 113 2.26 -5.50 2.26
N ILE A 114 2.86 -6.36 1.44
CA ILE A 114 2.16 -7.21 0.46
C ILE A 114 2.71 -8.64 0.55
N ASP A 115 1.82 -9.63 0.60
CA ASP A 115 2.12 -11.01 0.19
C ASP A 115 1.98 -11.10 -1.33
N THR A 116 3.10 -11.25 -2.01
CA THR A 116 3.19 -11.20 -3.47
C THR A 116 2.38 -12.30 -4.14
N ARG A 117 2.32 -13.49 -3.52
CA ARG A 117 1.61 -14.64 -4.10
C ARG A 117 0.10 -14.43 -4.04
N LEU A 118 -0.39 -13.98 -2.89
CA LEU A 118 -1.82 -13.73 -2.69
C LEU A 118 -2.27 -12.47 -3.43
N SER A 119 -1.43 -11.43 -3.48
CA SER A 119 -1.73 -10.23 -4.26
C SER A 119 -1.83 -10.51 -5.76
N LYS A 120 -1.08 -11.49 -6.28
CA LYS A 120 -1.18 -11.89 -7.69
C LYS A 120 -2.60 -12.37 -8.05
N ILE A 121 -3.28 -13.05 -7.12
CA ILE A 121 -4.65 -13.55 -7.35
C ILE A 121 -5.60 -12.37 -7.62
N ILE A 122 -5.47 -11.28 -6.85
CA ILE A 122 -6.25 -10.06 -7.04
C ILE A 122 -5.91 -9.41 -8.38
N ASN A 123 -4.62 -9.27 -8.69
CA ASN A 123 -4.17 -8.64 -9.94
C ASN A 123 -4.64 -9.41 -11.18
N ASP A 124 -4.57 -10.73 -11.14
CA ASP A 124 -5.03 -11.61 -12.23
C ASP A 124 -6.56 -11.53 -12.39
N ALA A 125 -7.32 -11.49 -11.29
CA ALA A 125 -8.78 -11.32 -11.32
C ALA A 125 -9.19 -9.96 -11.89
N ASP A 126 -8.49 -8.88 -11.51
CA ASP A 126 -8.73 -7.53 -12.04
C ASP A 126 -8.35 -7.42 -13.52
N ALA A 127 -7.25 -8.04 -13.93
CA ALA A 127 -6.85 -8.11 -15.34
C ALA A 127 -7.88 -8.86 -16.18
N ALA A 128 -8.39 -10.00 -15.69
CA ALA A 128 -9.44 -10.76 -16.36
C ALA A 128 -10.74 -9.93 -16.49
N LYS A 129 -11.12 -9.17 -15.46
CA LYS A 129 -12.28 -8.27 -15.51
C LYS A 129 -12.11 -7.16 -16.55
N LYS A 130 -10.93 -6.53 -16.61
CA LYS A 130 -10.63 -5.51 -17.61
C LYS A 130 -10.69 -6.09 -19.03
N ALA A 131 -10.16 -7.29 -19.24
CA ALA A 131 -10.24 -7.97 -20.53
C ALA A 131 -11.68 -8.35 -20.92
N ALA A 132 -12.53 -8.71 -19.94
CA ALA A 132 -13.94 -9.04 -20.15
C ALA A 132 -14.86 -7.83 -20.33
N THR A 133 -14.35 -6.62 -20.10
CA THR A 133 -15.08 -5.36 -20.34
C THR A 133 -14.37 -4.64 -21.49
N PRO A 134 -14.63 -4.99 -22.77
CA PRO A 134 -14.06 -4.25 -23.87
C PRO A 134 -14.51 -2.80 -23.72
N ASN A 135 -13.57 -1.86 -23.85
CA ASN A 135 -13.82 -0.42 -23.79
C ASN A 135 -15.16 -0.09 -24.46
N ALA A 136 -16.12 0.38 -23.66
CA ALA A 136 -17.29 1.05 -24.21
C ALA A 136 -16.75 2.31 -24.92
N ILE A 137 -16.78 2.26 -26.26
CA ILE A 137 -16.49 3.40 -27.13
C ILE A 137 -17.58 4.45 -26.92
#